data_AF-X1B106-F1
#
_entry.id   AF-X1B106-F1
#
_cell.length_a   1.000
_cell.length_b   1.000
_cell.length_c   1.000
_cell.angle_alpha   90.00
_cell.angle_beta   90.00
_cell.angle_gamma   90.00
#
_symmetry.space_group_name_H-M   'P 1'
#
loop_
_entity.id
_entity.type
_entity.pdbx_description
1 polymer ?
#
loop_
_entity_poly.entity_id
_entity_poly.type
_entity_poly.pdbx_seq_one_letter_code
_entity_poly.pdbx_strand_id
1 'polypeptide(L)'
;LYDGFLLDMELSNILSEFESQDILIVIDACYSGSFLDVAESISGGIIITASTADEVTYDIGFFGNTIFAEYFIDRGLSQGLADENGDGAVSIEEAFNYAYENCADPPGTLTATHPQLNHAYEYTESIELYVDKKTNEYGEVPWFSLITAGAVFSGVVYKKKDY
;
A
#
# COMPACT_ATOMS: atom_id res chain seq x y z
N LEU A 1 11.19 -18.53 -2.45
CA LEU A 1 9.86 -18.22 -1.90
C LEU A 1 9.89 -18.61 -0.43
N TYR A 2 9.58 -17.67 0.45
CA TYR A 2 9.50 -17.92 1.89
C TYR A 2 8.19 -18.68 2.16
N ASP A 3 8.18 -19.96 2.51
CA ASP A 3 6.96 -20.81 2.60
C ASP A 3 6.38 -20.91 4.02
N GLY A 4 6.52 -19.84 4.82
CA GLY A 4 6.15 -19.80 6.24
C GLY A 4 5.35 -18.55 6.61
N PHE A 5 4.82 -18.53 7.84
CA PHE A 5 4.24 -17.31 8.42
C PHE A 5 5.34 -16.29 8.66
N LEU A 6 5.17 -15.07 8.14
CA LEU A 6 6.02 -13.94 8.48
C LEU A 6 5.44 -13.25 9.71
N LEU A 7 6.20 -13.27 10.81
CA LEU A 7 5.83 -12.56 12.03
C LEU A 7 6.20 -11.08 11.94
N ASP A 8 5.49 -10.24 12.68
CA ASP A 8 5.79 -8.81 12.86
C ASP A 8 7.25 -8.57 13.26
N MET A 9 7.76 -9.30 14.24
CA MET A 9 9.16 -9.21 14.68
C MET A 9 10.15 -9.61 13.59
N GLU A 10 9.81 -10.60 12.77
CA GLU A 10 10.67 -11.02 11.67
C GLU A 10 10.69 -9.98 10.55
N LEU A 11 9.53 -9.42 10.22
CA LEU A 11 9.41 -8.31 9.28
C LEU A 11 10.18 -7.08 9.77
N SER A 12 10.03 -6.71 11.05
CA SER A 12 10.81 -5.64 11.70
C SER A 12 12.32 -5.86 11.58
N ASN A 13 12.80 -7.09 11.82
CA ASN A 13 14.23 -7.38 11.69
C ASN A 13 14.71 -7.19 10.25
N ILE A 14 13.96 -7.72 9.27
CA ILE A 14 14.28 -7.56 7.84
C ILE A 14 14.33 -6.07 7.47
N LEU A 15 13.37 -5.30 7.96
CA LEU A 15 13.27 -3.88 7.67
C LEU A 15 14.35 -3.03 8.35
N SER A 16 14.79 -3.44 9.53
CA SER A 16 15.88 -2.76 10.26
C SER A 16 17.24 -2.87 9.55
N GLU A 17 17.39 -3.84 8.64
CA GLU A 17 18.59 -4.00 7.82
C GLU A 17 18.62 -3.06 6.60
N PHE A 18 17.50 -2.41 6.25
CA PHE A 18 17.49 -1.47 5.14
C PHE A 18 18.10 -0.12 5.56
N GLU A 19 19.09 0.33 4.81
CA GLU A 19 19.70 1.66 4.98
C GLU A 19 18.86 2.79 4.32
N SER A 20 17.76 2.45 3.64
CA SER A 20 16.92 3.42 2.94
C SER A 20 15.98 4.15 3.89
N GLN A 21 15.80 5.46 3.69
CA GLN A 21 14.92 6.32 4.49
C GLN A 21 13.58 6.62 3.80
N ASP A 22 13.38 6.13 2.58
CA ASP A 22 12.18 6.36 1.78
C ASP A 22 11.60 5.00 1.34
N ILE A 23 10.95 4.33 2.29
CA ILE A 23 10.35 3.01 2.06
C ILE A 23 8.83 3.14 2.14
N LEU A 24 8.12 2.75 1.08
CA LEU A 24 6.68 2.49 1.16
C LEU A 24 6.46 1.00 1.38
N ILE A 25 5.74 0.65 2.44
CA ILE A 25 5.35 -0.71 2.79
C ILE A 25 3.83 -0.77 2.78
N VAL A 26 3.28 -1.64 1.94
CA VAL A 26 1.84 -1.90 1.89
C VAL A 26 1.61 -3.32 2.36
N ILE A 27 0.71 -3.53 3.33
CA ILE A 27 0.36 -4.85 3.86
C ILE A 27 -1.11 -5.08 3.63
N ASP A 28 -1.41 -5.80 2.55
CA ASP A 28 -2.76 -6.17 2.17
C ASP A 28 -3.07 -7.60 2.61
N ALA A 29 -3.62 -7.69 3.82
CA ALA A 29 -4.06 -8.93 4.46
C ALA A 29 -5.12 -8.64 5.53
N CYS A 30 -5.88 -9.66 5.93
CA CYS A 30 -6.75 -9.57 7.11
C CYS A 30 -5.92 -9.32 8.38
N TYR A 31 -6.45 -8.53 9.30
CA TYR A 31 -5.79 -8.17 10.56
C TYR A 31 -4.45 -7.43 10.36
N SER A 32 -4.20 -6.89 9.16
CA SER A 32 -2.92 -6.29 8.79
C SER A 32 -2.53 -5.09 9.66
N GLY A 33 -3.50 -4.41 10.27
CA GLY A 33 -3.26 -3.36 11.26
C GLY A 33 -2.40 -3.79 12.45
N SER A 34 -2.27 -5.10 12.73
CA SER A 34 -1.35 -5.60 13.76
C SER A 34 0.13 -5.36 13.43
N PHE A 35 0.45 -5.02 12.17
CA PHE A 35 1.81 -4.75 11.72
C PHE A 35 2.15 -3.25 11.71
N LEU A 36 1.27 -2.36 12.17
CA LEU A 36 1.57 -0.92 12.16
C LEU A 36 2.79 -0.54 13.00
N ASP A 37 3.05 -1.26 14.09
CA ASP A 37 4.19 -1.01 14.98
C ASP A 37 5.54 -1.35 14.30
N VAL A 38 5.52 -2.07 13.18
CA VAL A 38 6.70 -2.31 12.33
C VAL A 38 7.29 -0.99 11.82
N ALA A 39 6.50 0.09 11.77
CA ALA A 39 6.97 1.43 11.39
C ALA A 39 8.10 1.91 12.31
N GLU A 40 8.15 1.48 13.56
CA GLU A 40 9.23 1.80 14.50
C GLU A 40 10.58 1.17 14.11
N SER A 41 10.57 0.18 13.21
CA SER A 41 11.75 -0.58 12.78
C SER A 41 12.41 -0.03 11.51
N ILE A 42 11.81 0.97 10.86
CA ILE A 42 12.39 1.65 9.69
C ILE A 42 12.79 3.09 10.04
N SER A 43 13.88 3.56 9.45
CA SER A 43 14.39 4.91 9.71
C SER A 43 13.59 6.04 9.05
N GLY A 44 12.73 5.70 8.09
CA GLY A 44 11.85 6.63 7.40
C GLY A 44 11.02 5.90 6.34
N GLY A 45 9.81 6.40 6.10
CA GLY A 45 8.88 5.80 5.15
C GLY A 45 7.43 5.83 5.61
N ILE A 46 6.60 5.09 4.87
CA ILE A 46 5.16 4.97 5.11
C ILE A 46 4.81 3.49 5.19
N ILE A 47 4.06 3.10 6.21
CA ILE A 47 3.41 1.80 6.29
C ILE A 47 1.91 1.99 6.12
N ILE A 48 1.32 1.18 5.23
CA ILE A 48 -0.11 1.16 4.97
C ILE A 48 -0.63 -0.26 5.16
N THR A 49 -1.75 -0.41 5.86
CA THR A 49 -2.43 -1.70 6.07
C THR A 49 -3.82 -1.66 5.47
N ALA A 50 -4.30 -2.79 4.94
CA ALA A 50 -5.63 -2.87 4.31
C ALA A 50 -6.80 -2.89 5.32
N SER A 51 -6.53 -3.17 6.59
CA SER A 51 -7.53 -3.23 7.66
C SER A 51 -6.94 -2.84 9.01
N THR A 52 -7.80 -2.71 10.02
CA THR A 52 -7.36 -2.70 11.43
C THR A 52 -6.91 -4.09 11.89
N ALA A 53 -6.31 -4.15 13.08
CA ALA A 53 -5.84 -5.40 13.70
C ALA A 53 -6.96 -6.38 14.08
N ASP A 54 -8.21 -5.92 14.17
CA ASP A 54 -9.39 -6.69 14.58
C ASP A 54 -10.41 -6.90 13.44
N GLU A 55 -10.03 -6.55 12.21
CA GLU A 55 -10.90 -6.56 11.03
C GLU A 55 -10.33 -7.41 9.89
N VAL A 56 -11.22 -7.92 9.03
CA VAL A 56 -10.87 -8.67 7.82
C VAL A 56 -10.96 -7.77 6.58
N THR A 57 -10.21 -8.10 5.53
CA THR A 57 -10.37 -7.52 4.19
C THR A 57 -10.96 -8.54 3.21
N TYR A 58 -11.41 -8.08 2.04
CA TYR A 58 -12.18 -8.90 1.10
C TYR A 58 -11.57 -8.93 -0.29
N ASP A 59 -11.46 -10.13 -0.85
CA ASP A 59 -11.28 -10.36 -2.28
C ASP A 59 -12.60 -10.14 -3.01
N ILE A 60 -12.59 -9.27 -4.02
CA ILE A 60 -13.75 -9.02 -4.87
C ILE A 60 -13.54 -9.72 -6.20
N GLY A 61 -14.25 -10.84 -6.41
CA GLY A 61 -14.13 -11.63 -7.63
C GLY A 61 -14.44 -10.88 -8.94
N PHE A 62 -15.25 -9.82 -8.89
CA PHE A 62 -15.50 -8.96 -10.06
C PHE A 62 -14.29 -8.08 -10.42
N PHE A 63 -13.51 -7.64 -9.43
CA PHE A 63 -12.26 -6.90 -9.64
C PHE A 63 -11.09 -7.84 -9.92
N GLY A 64 -11.14 -9.07 -9.38
CA GLY A 64 -10.01 -9.99 -9.41
C GLY A 64 -8.88 -9.56 -8.47
N ASN A 65 -9.19 -8.72 -7.48
CA ASN A 65 -8.26 -8.14 -6.52
C ASN A 65 -8.94 -7.97 -5.15
N THR A 66 -8.16 -7.66 -4.09
CA THR A 66 -8.73 -7.20 -2.82
C THR A 66 -9.38 -5.83 -3.02
N ILE A 67 -10.40 -5.51 -2.21
CA ILE A 67 -11.04 -4.19 -2.26
C ILE A 67 -10.01 -3.07 -2.05
N PHE A 68 -9.11 -3.25 -1.09
CA PHE A 68 -8.09 -2.26 -0.79
C PHE A 68 -7.10 -2.08 -1.95
N ALA A 69 -6.55 -3.17 -2.50
CA ALA A 69 -5.58 -3.07 -3.59
C ALA A 69 -6.21 -2.55 -4.91
N GLU A 70 -7.48 -2.89 -5.18
CA GLU A 70 -8.21 -2.31 -6.32
C GLU A 70 -8.25 -0.78 -6.24
N TYR A 71 -8.65 -0.24 -5.08
CA TYR A 71 -8.80 1.21 -4.94
C TYR A 71 -7.46 1.93 -4.73
N PHE A 72 -6.54 1.36 -3.95
CA PHE A 72 -5.23 1.96 -3.69
C PHE A 72 -4.31 1.89 -4.92
N ILE A 73 -4.07 0.67 -5.44
CA ILE A 73 -3.06 0.43 -6.49
C ILE A 73 -3.66 0.60 -7.88
N ASP A 74 -4.71 -0.15 -8.21
CA ASP A 74 -5.17 -0.24 -9.60
C ASP A 74 -5.89 1.04 -10.05
N ARG A 75 -6.78 1.56 -9.21
CA ARG A 75 -7.56 2.78 -9.51
C ARG A 75 -6.87 4.05 -9.06
N GLY A 76 -6.46 4.10 -7.79
CA GLY A 76 -5.86 5.28 -7.18
C GLY A 76 -4.55 5.64 -7.87
N LEU A 77 -3.54 4.80 -7.72
CA LEU A 77 -2.20 5.02 -8.28
C LEU A 77 -2.13 4.79 -9.79
N SER A 78 -2.50 3.60 -10.27
CA SER A 78 -2.17 3.20 -11.66
C SER A 78 -3.03 3.89 -12.70
N GLN A 79 -4.32 4.14 -12.40
CA GLN A 79 -5.22 4.89 -13.28
C GLN A 79 -5.27 6.39 -12.96
N GLY A 80 -4.65 6.81 -11.86
CA GLY A 80 -4.61 8.20 -11.43
C GLY A 80 -5.97 8.77 -11.04
N LEU A 81 -6.89 7.94 -10.53
CA LEU A 81 -8.25 8.34 -10.11
C LEU A 81 -8.27 9.01 -8.73
N ALA A 82 -7.18 8.91 -7.97
CA ALA A 82 -7.03 9.52 -6.66
C ALA A 82 -6.44 10.94 -6.70
N ASP A 83 -6.20 11.52 -7.89
CA ASP A 83 -5.69 12.88 -8.13
C ASP A 83 -6.73 13.92 -7.65
N GLU A 84 -6.76 14.17 -6.33
CA GLU A 84 -7.78 14.97 -5.65
C GLU A 84 -7.53 16.46 -5.89
N ASN A 85 -6.26 16.86 -5.89
CA ASN A 85 -5.87 18.25 -6.07
C ASN A 85 -5.84 18.70 -7.55
N GLY A 86 -5.89 17.75 -8.50
CA GLY A 86 -5.95 18.01 -9.94
C GLY A 86 -4.63 18.48 -10.55
N ASP A 87 -3.50 18.23 -9.91
CA ASP A 87 -2.17 18.63 -10.39
C ASP A 87 -1.58 17.68 -11.45
N GLY A 88 -2.24 16.54 -11.67
CA GLY A 88 -1.84 15.52 -12.65
C GLY A 88 -0.91 14.45 -12.11
N ALA A 89 -0.60 14.47 -10.81
CA ALA A 89 0.09 13.41 -10.07
C ALA A 89 -0.87 12.79 -9.03
N VAL A 90 -0.45 11.67 -8.43
CA VAL A 90 -1.16 11.08 -7.28
C VAL A 90 -0.16 10.84 -6.17
N SER A 91 -0.37 11.48 -5.03
CA SER A 91 0.37 11.20 -3.81
C SER A 91 -0.08 9.90 -3.13
N ILE A 92 0.78 9.37 -2.28
CA ILE A 92 0.45 8.19 -1.46
C ILE A 92 -0.73 8.50 -0.54
N GLU A 93 -0.77 9.69 0.04
CA GLU A 93 -1.87 10.16 0.88
C GLU A 93 -3.20 10.26 0.09
N GLU A 94 -3.16 10.78 -1.14
CA GLU A 94 -4.32 10.81 -2.03
C GLU A 94 -4.82 9.41 -2.37
N ALA A 95 -3.92 8.51 -2.78
CA ALA A 95 -4.27 7.12 -3.06
C ALA A 95 -4.83 6.42 -1.83
N PHE A 96 -4.26 6.68 -0.65
CA PHE A 96 -4.76 6.14 0.62
C PHE A 96 -6.14 6.68 0.95
N ASN A 97 -6.37 8.00 0.85
CA ASN A 97 -7.68 8.60 1.11
C ASN A 97 -8.74 8.04 0.17
N TYR A 98 -8.42 7.93 -1.12
CA TYR A 98 -9.31 7.33 -2.12
C TYR A 98 -9.65 5.87 -1.77
N ALA A 99 -8.66 5.07 -1.37
CA ALA A 99 -8.88 3.70 -0.94
C ALA A 99 -9.71 3.63 0.35
N TYR A 100 -9.41 4.48 1.33
CA TYR A 100 -10.10 4.54 2.62
C TYR A 100 -11.59 4.84 2.44
N GLU A 101 -11.94 5.84 1.63
CA GLU A 101 -13.35 6.19 1.36
C GLU A 101 -14.11 5.04 0.70
N ASN A 102 -13.51 4.36 -0.27
CA ASN A 102 -14.15 3.24 -0.97
C ASN A 102 -14.18 1.95 -0.14
N CYS A 103 -13.28 1.80 0.83
CA CYS A 103 -13.32 0.71 1.81
C CYS A 103 -14.36 0.97 2.91
N ALA A 104 -14.58 2.23 3.28
CA ALA A 104 -15.57 2.63 4.27
C ALA A 104 -17.02 2.50 3.76
N ASP A 105 -17.24 2.64 2.45
CA ASP A 105 -18.53 2.41 1.77
C ASP A 105 -18.35 1.45 0.58
N PRO A 106 -18.13 0.14 0.86
CA PRO A 106 -17.79 -0.82 -0.17
C PRO A 106 -19.01 -1.17 -1.04
N PRO A 107 -18.81 -1.53 -2.32
CA PRO A 107 -19.92 -1.87 -3.20
C PRO A 107 -20.66 -3.14 -2.71
N GLY A 108 -21.99 -3.09 -2.78
CA GLY A 108 -22.85 -4.26 -2.54
C GLY A 108 -23.21 -4.46 -1.07
N THR A 109 -22.95 -5.66 -0.54
CA THR A 109 -23.30 -6.06 0.84
C THR A 109 -22.06 -6.35 1.70
N LEU A 110 -20.88 -5.92 1.24
CA LEU A 110 -19.66 -6.06 2.03
C LEU A 110 -19.73 -5.13 3.23
N THR A 111 -19.10 -5.55 4.33
CA THR A 111 -18.91 -4.66 5.48
C THR A 111 -17.76 -3.73 5.19
N ALA A 112 -17.84 -2.50 5.69
CA ALA A 112 -16.74 -1.55 5.65
C ALA A 112 -15.45 -2.17 6.18
N THR A 113 -14.33 -1.72 5.63
CA THR A 113 -12.98 -1.98 6.16
C THR A 113 -12.25 -0.66 6.35
N HIS A 114 -11.27 -0.65 7.26
CA HIS A 114 -10.60 0.57 7.70
C HIS A 114 -9.09 0.44 7.48
N PRO A 115 -8.61 0.73 6.26
CA PRO A 115 -7.18 0.84 6.01
C PRO A 115 -6.51 1.83 6.96
N GLN A 116 -5.25 1.58 7.32
CA GLN A 116 -4.49 2.44 8.21
C GLN A 116 -3.20 2.89 7.53
N LEU A 117 -2.77 4.12 7.81
CA LEU A 117 -1.51 4.69 7.32
C LEU A 117 -0.72 5.23 8.51
N ASN A 118 0.56 4.89 8.58
CA ASN A 118 1.49 5.39 9.58
C ASN A 118 2.79 5.86 8.92
N HIS A 119 3.19 7.10 9.18
CA HIS A 119 4.48 7.64 8.80
C HIS A 119 5.52 7.21 9.85
N ALA A 120 6.58 6.53 9.41
CA ALA A 120 7.70 6.23 10.29
C ALA A 120 8.48 7.54 10.55
N TYR A 121 8.32 8.09 11.76
CA TYR A 121 8.83 9.40 12.24
C TYR A 121 8.15 10.64 11.64
N GLU A 122 8.41 11.85 12.22
CA GLU A 122 7.86 13.15 11.77
C GLU A 122 8.29 13.48 10.33
N TYR A 123 7.63 12.85 9.37
CA TYR A 123 7.77 13.11 7.94
C TYR A 123 6.80 14.25 7.60
N THR A 124 7.32 15.40 7.16
CA THR A 124 6.51 16.62 6.93
C THR A 124 6.18 16.88 5.46
N GLU A 125 6.60 16.01 4.55
CA GLU A 125 6.44 16.18 3.10
C GLU A 125 5.67 15.00 2.49
N SER A 126 4.71 15.29 1.60
CA SER A 126 3.93 14.28 0.87
C SER A 126 4.80 13.54 -0.14
N ILE A 127 4.59 12.22 -0.28
CA ILE A 127 5.25 11.43 -1.32
C ILE A 127 4.37 11.43 -2.56
N GLU A 128 4.77 12.19 -3.59
CA GLU A 128 4.08 12.25 -4.88
C GLU A 128 4.62 11.21 -5.86
N LEU A 129 3.72 10.40 -6.42
CA LEU A 129 4.01 9.56 -7.58
C LEU A 129 3.40 10.19 -8.84
N TYR A 130 4.27 10.53 -9.80
CA TYR A 130 3.83 11.09 -11.07
C TYR A 130 3.37 9.98 -12.01
N VAL A 131 2.10 10.04 -12.42
CA VAL A 131 1.53 9.20 -13.49
C VAL A 131 1.53 10.02 -14.77
N ASP A 132 2.44 9.75 -15.72
CA ASP A 132 2.47 10.47 -17.00
C ASP A 132 1.27 10.11 -17.87
N LYS A 133 0.22 10.93 -17.80
CA LYS A 133 -1.03 10.79 -18.58
C LYS A 133 -0.87 11.16 -20.08
N LYS A 134 0.29 11.62 -20.57
CA LYS A 134 0.43 12.22 -21.93
C LYS A 134 1.02 11.32 -23.00
N THR A 135 1.78 10.28 -22.67
CA THR A 135 2.54 9.52 -23.67
C THR A 135 1.83 8.26 -24.14
N ASN A 136 0.84 7.73 -23.41
CA ASN A 136 0.27 6.39 -23.66
C ASN A 136 1.38 5.30 -23.75
N GLU A 137 2.58 5.64 -23.29
CA GLU A 137 3.70 4.76 -23.06
C GLU A 137 3.63 4.49 -21.56
N TYR A 138 3.39 3.23 -21.21
CA TYR A 138 3.62 2.74 -19.86
C TYR A 138 5.11 2.98 -19.59
N GLY A 139 5.47 4.13 -19.02
CA GLY A 139 6.78 4.30 -18.40
C GLY A 139 6.91 3.12 -17.45
N GLU A 140 7.88 2.24 -17.70
CA GLU A 140 7.95 0.93 -17.06
C GLU A 140 7.69 1.05 -15.56
N VAL A 141 6.48 0.70 -15.11
CA VAL A 141 6.28 0.18 -13.77
C VAL A 141 7.08 -1.12 -13.77
N PRO A 142 8.21 -1.22 -13.07
CA PRO A 142 9.07 -2.39 -13.19
C PRO A 142 8.26 -3.62 -12.81
N TRP A 143 8.02 -4.47 -13.81
CA TRP A 143 7.38 -5.75 -13.62
C TRP A 143 8.24 -6.61 -12.66
N PHE A 144 7.62 -7.08 -11.56
CA PHE A 144 8.00 -8.18 -10.63
C PHE A 144 9.08 -7.95 -9.55
N SER A 145 8.86 -8.31 -8.27
CA SER A 145 8.50 -9.66 -7.78
C SER A 145 7.36 -9.70 -6.75
N LEU A 146 6.41 -10.62 -6.97
CA LEU A 146 5.51 -11.19 -5.96
C LEU A 146 6.29 -12.18 -5.08
N ILE A 147 6.27 -11.99 -3.75
CA ILE A 147 6.50 -13.10 -2.81
C ILE A 147 5.12 -13.57 -2.36
N THR A 148 4.53 -14.50 -3.11
CA THR A 148 3.35 -15.25 -2.64
C THR A 148 3.81 -16.43 -1.82
N ALA A 149 3.41 -16.50 -0.55
CA ALA A 149 3.38 -17.77 0.15
C ALA A 149 2.34 -17.77 1.27
N GLY A 150 1.39 -18.69 1.15
CA GLY A 150 0.62 -19.27 2.26
C GLY A 150 -0.43 -18.39 2.95
N ALA A 151 -0.19 -17.09 3.03
CA ALA A 151 -1.15 -16.04 3.33
C ALA A 151 -1.02 -15.02 2.20
N VAL A 152 -2.12 -14.45 1.71
CA VAL A 152 -2.05 -13.41 0.67
C VAL A 152 -1.35 -12.20 1.32
N PHE A 153 -0.04 -12.12 1.14
CA PHE A 153 0.79 -10.96 1.44
C PHE A 153 1.07 -10.30 0.09
N SER A 154 0.25 -9.33 -0.30
CA SER A 154 0.52 -8.41 -1.41
C SER A 154 1.30 -7.21 -0.85
N GLY A 155 2.60 -7.40 -0.62
CA GLY A 155 3.49 -6.31 -0.24
C GLY A 155 4.20 -5.71 -1.44
N VAL A 156 3.98 -4.42 -1.73
CA VAL A 156 4.72 -3.67 -2.76
C VAL A 156 5.67 -2.71 -2.07
N VAL A 157 6.97 -2.81 -2.38
CA VAL A 157 8.01 -1.90 -1.89
C VAL A 157 8.41 -0.96 -3.03
N TYR A 158 8.21 0.34 -2.85
CA TYR A 158 8.64 1.36 -3.81
C TYR A 158 9.95 1.99 -3.37
N LYS A 159 10.89 2.13 -4.31
CA LYS A 159 12.13 2.90 -4.14
C LYS A 159 12.10 4.12 -5.05
N LYS A 160 12.25 5.32 -4.48
CA LYS A 160 12.45 6.57 -5.24
C LYS A 160 13.77 6.48 -6.00
N LYS A 161 13.76 6.92 -7.27
CA LYS A 161 14.96 6.96 -8.11
C LYS A 161 15.76 8.21 -7.75
N ASP A 162 16.92 8.03 -7.12
CA ASP A 162 17.87 9.12 -6.90
C ASP A 162 18.42 9.58 -8.27
N TYR A 163 18.34 10.89 -8.56
CA TYR A 163 18.93 11.52 -9.74
C TYR A 163 20.37 11.98 -9.47
#